data_AF-A0A7J9NYN5-F1
#
_entry.id   AF-A0A7J9NYN5-F1
#
_cell.length_a   1.000
_cell.length_b   1.000
_cell.length_c   1.000
_cell.angle_alpha   90.00
_cell.angle_beta   90.00
_cell.angle_gamma   90.00
#
_symmetry.space_group_name_H-M   'P 1'
#
loop_
_entity.id
_entity.type
_entity.pdbx_description
1 polymer ?
#
loop_
_entity_poly.entity_id
_entity_poly.type
_entity_poly.pdbx_seq_one_letter_code
_entity_poly.pdbx_strand_id
1 'polypeptide(L)'
;MFKKSLFILLLCIVLNIVSVSAVPYLDASASTPEIERGSSERIYLEIEEVGGISSAYNITAVPEIYEDNVKITPESIEIPVINDGTVIGVSFKINASKNAELGEKSGKIFIQYYDYDSENDVFLGPKTIQKDFNYEIIEGSGIYSIGSNPKNISIYVDGNYVGNTPLNISIKEGNHILRLSSEIFGNYSEKITVYTGENYDLFKNFEESEKIEISENISISKNTSKNVSEVSEISKNIGFEGILVYLGFLLAALVVIFVFTKDKY
;
A
#
# COMPACT_ATOMS: atom_id res chain seq x y z
N MET A 1 -17.76 -40.67 -56.83
CA MET A 1 -16.56 -40.28 -56.05
C MET A 1 -16.90 -39.51 -54.76
N PHE A 2 -17.96 -38.68 -54.73
CA PHE A 2 -18.36 -37.86 -53.56
C PHE A 2 -18.78 -38.62 -52.29
N LYS A 3 -19.36 -39.82 -52.38
CA LYS A 3 -19.85 -40.57 -51.20
C LYS A 3 -18.73 -41.06 -50.26
N LYS A 4 -17.53 -41.36 -50.80
CA LYS A 4 -16.38 -41.78 -49.98
C LYS A 4 -15.76 -40.62 -49.21
N SER A 5 -15.75 -39.42 -49.80
CA SER A 5 -15.21 -38.21 -49.16
C SER A 5 -16.10 -37.70 -48.03
N LEU A 6 -17.43 -37.78 -48.19
CA LEU A 6 -18.37 -37.43 -47.14
C LEU A 6 -18.33 -38.43 -45.97
N PHE A 7 -18.12 -39.73 -46.27
CA PHE A 7 -17.94 -40.75 -45.25
C PHE A 7 -16.64 -40.58 -44.46
N ILE A 8 -15.53 -40.22 -45.12
CA ILE A 8 -14.26 -39.92 -44.43
C ILE A 8 -14.39 -38.65 -43.59
N LEU A 9 -15.08 -37.61 -44.08
CA LEU A 9 -15.33 -36.40 -43.29
C LEU A 9 -16.24 -36.67 -42.09
N LEU A 10 -17.30 -37.47 -42.27
CA LEU A 10 -18.19 -37.87 -41.17
C LEU A 10 -17.45 -38.78 -40.17
N LEU A 11 -16.60 -39.71 -40.65
CA LEU A 11 -15.74 -40.55 -39.83
C LEU A 11 -14.71 -39.69 -39.07
N CYS A 12 -14.13 -38.66 -39.70
CA CYS A 12 -13.25 -37.71 -39.03
C CYS A 12 -14.00 -36.80 -38.04
N ILE A 13 -15.29 -36.51 -38.22
CA ILE A 13 -16.11 -35.77 -37.25
C ILE A 13 -16.53 -36.68 -36.08
N VAL A 14 -16.82 -37.95 -36.35
CA VAL A 14 -17.12 -38.96 -35.32
C VAL A 14 -15.85 -39.40 -34.56
N LEU A 15 -14.68 -39.40 -35.21
CA LEU A 15 -13.37 -39.60 -34.56
C LEU A 15 -12.80 -38.31 -33.93
N ASN A 16 -13.34 -37.13 -34.28
CA ASN A 16 -13.11 -35.85 -33.57
C ASN A 16 -14.12 -35.61 -32.45
N ILE A 17 -14.90 -36.61 -32.05
CA ILE A 17 -15.33 -36.65 -30.67
C ILE A 17 -14.01 -36.76 -29.91
N VAL A 18 -13.50 -35.62 -29.46
CA VAL A 18 -12.32 -35.47 -28.62
C VAL A 18 -12.37 -36.67 -27.68
N SER A 19 -11.38 -37.56 -27.76
CA SER A 19 -11.22 -38.59 -26.75
C SER A 19 -11.08 -37.82 -25.45
N VAL A 20 -12.20 -37.62 -24.73
CA VAL A 20 -12.20 -36.95 -23.45
C VAL A 20 -11.35 -37.88 -22.59
N SER A 21 -10.17 -37.39 -22.25
CA SER A 21 -9.23 -38.15 -21.45
C SER A 21 -9.95 -38.53 -20.17
N ALA A 22 -9.97 -39.82 -19.82
CA ALA A 22 -10.52 -40.24 -18.53
C ALA A 22 -9.78 -39.57 -17.37
N VAL A 23 -8.50 -39.27 -17.60
CA VAL A 23 -7.55 -38.75 -16.63
C VAL A 23 -7.83 -37.28 -16.28
N PRO A 24 -7.81 -36.90 -14.99
CA PRO A 24 -7.96 -35.50 -14.56
C PRO A 24 -6.76 -34.66 -15.00
N TYR A 25 -7.00 -33.39 -15.26
CA TYR A 25 -5.96 -32.41 -15.55
C TYR A 25 -6.17 -31.16 -14.72
N LEU A 26 -5.23 -30.92 -13.81
CA LEU A 26 -5.23 -29.72 -12.98
C LEU A 26 -4.49 -28.58 -13.66
N ASP A 27 -5.01 -27.36 -13.51
CA ASP A 27 -4.28 -26.12 -13.68
C ASP A 27 -4.24 -25.34 -12.36
N ALA A 28 -3.37 -24.35 -12.26
CA ALA A 28 -3.27 -23.53 -11.07
C ALA A 28 -2.69 -22.14 -11.35
N SER A 29 -3.07 -21.19 -10.51
CA SER A 29 -2.54 -19.83 -10.48
C SER A 29 -2.20 -19.41 -9.06
N ALA A 30 -1.14 -18.62 -8.90
CA ALA A 30 -0.69 -18.11 -7.61
C ALA A 30 -0.69 -16.57 -7.59
N SER A 31 -1.00 -16.00 -6.43
CA SER A 31 -0.94 -14.56 -6.20
C SER A 31 0.50 -14.03 -6.21
N THR A 32 0.67 -12.73 -6.46
CA THR A 32 1.96 -12.03 -6.44
C THR A 32 2.05 -10.99 -5.32
N PRO A 33 2.38 -11.38 -4.07
CA PRO A 33 2.37 -10.46 -2.94
C PRO A 33 3.59 -9.53 -2.91
N GLU A 34 3.39 -8.32 -2.38
CA GLU A 34 4.45 -7.46 -1.85
C GLU A 34 4.66 -7.78 -0.37
N ILE A 35 5.91 -7.88 0.08
CA ILE A 35 6.27 -8.29 1.44
C ILE A 35 7.29 -7.33 2.00
N GLU A 36 6.93 -6.60 3.05
CA GLU A 36 7.89 -5.81 3.81
C GLU A 36 8.93 -6.75 4.45
N ARG A 37 10.23 -6.47 4.23
CA ARG A 37 11.28 -7.22 4.93
C ARG A 37 11.15 -7.05 6.45
N GLY A 38 11.22 -8.16 7.18
CA GLY A 38 10.91 -8.23 8.61
C GLY A 38 9.45 -8.58 8.92
N SER A 39 8.61 -8.75 7.90
CA SER A 39 7.18 -9.10 8.02
C SER A 39 6.85 -10.44 7.34
N SER A 40 5.56 -10.73 7.23
CA SER A 40 5.04 -11.91 6.57
C SER A 40 3.73 -11.64 5.86
N GLU A 41 3.52 -12.31 4.73
CA GLU A 41 2.31 -12.20 3.90
C GLU A 41 1.80 -13.60 3.51
N ARG A 42 0.79 -13.67 2.65
CA ARG A 42 0.26 -14.92 2.09
C ARG A 42 0.43 -15.01 0.58
N ILE A 43 0.83 -16.19 0.12
CA ILE A 43 0.68 -16.63 -1.27
C ILE A 43 -0.62 -17.42 -1.35
N TYR A 44 -1.59 -16.91 -2.10
CA TYR A 44 -2.83 -17.62 -2.40
C TYR A 44 -2.63 -18.46 -3.67
N LEU A 45 -3.04 -19.72 -3.63
CA LEU A 45 -2.96 -20.68 -4.71
C LEU A 45 -4.38 -21.16 -5.04
N GLU A 46 -4.81 -20.94 -6.27
CA GLU A 46 -6.07 -21.47 -6.81
C GLU A 46 -5.74 -22.64 -7.74
N ILE A 47 -6.41 -23.77 -7.54
CA ILE A 47 -6.21 -25.01 -8.30
C ILE A 47 -7.56 -25.41 -8.87
N GLU A 48 -7.59 -25.67 -10.17
CA GLU A 48 -8.81 -25.98 -10.92
C GLU A 48 -8.62 -27.29 -11.69
N GLU A 49 -9.65 -28.13 -11.70
CA GLU A 49 -9.77 -29.22 -12.69
C GLU A 49 -10.28 -28.61 -14.00
N VAL A 50 -9.46 -28.66 -15.05
CA VAL A 50 -9.74 -28.03 -16.34
C VAL A 50 -9.87 -29.03 -17.49
N GLY A 51 -9.86 -30.34 -17.22
CA GLY A 51 -9.99 -31.32 -18.27
C GLY A 51 -9.83 -32.77 -17.83
N GLY A 52 -10.89 -33.53 -18.01
CA GLY A 52 -10.94 -34.94 -17.71
C GLY A 52 -12.39 -35.34 -17.48
N ILE A 53 -12.63 -36.57 -17.06
CA ILE A 53 -13.92 -36.98 -16.48
C ILE A 53 -13.76 -37.69 -15.13
N SER A 54 -12.52 -37.89 -14.68
CA SER A 54 -12.17 -38.44 -13.36
C SER A 54 -11.77 -37.31 -12.42
N SER A 55 -11.80 -37.58 -11.12
CA SER A 55 -11.39 -36.65 -10.08
C SER A 55 -9.89 -36.78 -9.80
N ALA A 56 -9.26 -35.70 -9.33
CA ALA A 56 -7.88 -35.72 -8.86
C ALA A 56 -7.82 -36.08 -7.36
N TYR A 57 -6.95 -37.02 -7.02
CA TYR A 57 -6.77 -37.56 -5.66
C TYR A 57 -5.36 -37.36 -5.14
N ASN A 58 -5.19 -37.50 -3.81
CA ASN A 58 -3.91 -37.42 -3.09
C ASN A 58 -3.10 -36.19 -3.53
N ILE A 59 -3.76 -35.04 -3.53
CA ILE A 59 -3.21 -33.81 -4.08
C ILE A 59 -2.33 -33.17 -3.03
N THR A 60 -1.10 -32.79 -3.41
CA THR A 60 -0.16 -32.07 -2.55
C THR A 60 0.44 -30.89 -3.30
N ALA A 61 0.43 -29.71 -2.68
CA ALA A 61 1.13 -28.53 -3.17
C ALA A 61 2.39 -28.29 -2.33
N VAL A 62 3.53 -28.10 -3.01
CA VAL A 62 4.84 -27.87 -2.40
C VAL A 62 5.48 -26.63 -3.03
N PRO A 63 5.57 -25.51 -2.29
CA PRO A 63 6.27 -24.32 -2.75
C PRO A 63 7.78 -24.46 -2.57
N GLU A 64 8.53 -23.94 -3.54
CA GLU A 64 9.99 -23.82 -3.50
C GLU A 64 10.41 -22.39 -3.84
N ILE A 65 11.30 -21.85 -3.02
CA ILE A 65 11.98 -20.57 -3.23
C ILE A 65 13.47 -20.76 -2.97
N TYR A 66 14.30 -19.93 -3.60
CA TYR A 66 15.76 -20.05 -3.55
C TYR A 66 16.40 -18.82 -2.87
N GLU A 67 15.88 -18.46 -1.70
CA GLU A 67 16.29 -17.27 -0.93
C GLU A 67 16.47 -17.64 0.56
N ASP A 68 17.70 -17.54 1.08
CA ASP A 68 18.02 -17.96 2.46
C ASP A 68 17.24 -17.16 3.53
N ASN A 69 16.92 -15.91 3.21
CA ASN A 69 16.29 -14.95 4.11
C ASN A 69 14.76 -14.89 4.00
N VAL A 70 14.15 -15.78 3.21
CA VAL A 70 12.70 -15.88 3.01
C VAL A 70 12.27 -17.32 3.28
N LYS A 71 11.17 -17.51 4.02
CA LYS A 71 10.68 -18.84 4.40
C LYS A 71 9.19 -18.98 4.16
N ILE A 72 8.81 -20.09 3.54
CA ILE A 72 7.41 -20.45 3.31
C ILE A 72 6.99 -21.51 4.33
N THR A 73 5.79 -21.34 4.89
CA THR A 73 5.21 -22.24 5.88
C THR A 73 3.70 -22.41 5.61
N PRO A 74 3.15 -23.64 5.66
CA PRO A 74 3.86 -24.92 5.80
C PRO A 74 4.72 -25.26 4.56
N GLU A 75 5.59 -26.27 4.66
CA GLU A 75 6.40 -26.76 3.53
C GLU A 75 5.58 -27.48 2.46
N SER A 76 4.39 -27.98 2.83
CA SER A 76 3.44 -28.58 1.90
C SER A 76 2.01 -28.44 2.43
N ILE A 77 1.04 -28.49 1.53
CA ILE A 77 -0.40 -28.56 1.86
C ILE A 77 -0.99 -29.76 1.14
N GLU A 78 -1.65 -30.63 1.90
CA GLU A 78 -2.55 -31.64 1.35
C GLU A 78 -3.88 -31.00 0.97
N ILE A 79 -4.34 -31.28 -0.23
CA ILE A 79 -5.56 -30.69 -0.80
C ILE A 79 -6.61 -31.79 -0.93
N PRO A 80 -7.87 -31.53 -0.57
CA PRO A 80 -8.97 -32.47 -0.77
C PRO A 80 -9.11 -32.90 -2.24
N VAL A 81 -9.82 -33.99 -2.48
CA VAL A 81 -10.17 -34.44 -3.82
C VAL A 81 -10.81 -33.29 -4.61
N ILE A 82 -10.33 -33.07 -5.83
CA ILE A 82 -10.90 -32.09 -6.76
C ILE A 82 -11.69 -32.87 -7.81
N ASN A 83 -12.98 -32.60 -7.90
CA ASN A 83 -13.85 -33.18 -8.93
C ASN A 83 -13.86 -32.29 -10.18
N ASP A 84 -14.38 -32.81 -11.29
CA ASP A 84 -14.58 -32.07 -12.55
C ASP A 84 -15.20 -30.67 -12.31
N GLY A 85 -14.56 -29.65 -12.90
CA GLY A 85 -14.94 -28.24 -12.81
C GLY A 85 -14.85 -27.61 -11.41
N THR A 86 -14.22 -28.27 -10.44
CA THR A 86 -14.05 -27.74 -9.07
C THR A 86 -12.79 -26.88 -8.98
N VAL A 87 -12.92 -25.73 -8.31
CA VAL A 87 -11.80 -24.86 -7.93
C VAL A 87 -11.59 -24.91 -6.42
N ILE A 88 -10.34 -25.09 -5.98
CA ILE A 88 -9.94 -25.02 -4.57
C ILE A 88 -8.88 -23.94 -4.38
N GLY A 89 -9.10 -23.08 -3.38
CA GLY A 89 -8.11 -22.10 -2.91
C GLY A 89 -7.40 -22.56 -1.64
N VAL A 90 -6.07 -22.51 -1.62
CA VAL A 90 -5.24 -22.69 -0.42
C VAL A 90 -4.28 -21.51 -0.28
N SER A 91 -3.58 -21.41 0.87
CA SER A 91 -2.58 -20.36 1.04
C SER A 91 -1.38 -20.82 1.84
N PHE A 92 -0.22 -20.30 1.46
CA PHE A 92 1.03 -20.45 2.20
C PHE A 92 1.40 -19.12 2.85
N LYS A 93 1.88 -19.16 4.09
CA LYS A 93 2.47 -18.00 4.73
C LYS A 93 3.92 -17.86 4.26
N ILE A 94 4.29 -16.70 3.74
CA ILE A 94 5.66 -16.36 3.34
C ILE A 94 6.21 -15.31 4.32
N ASN A 95 7.38 -15.57 4.89
CA ASN A 95 8.00 -14.71 5.90
C ASN A 95 9.34 -14.20 5.36
N ALA A 96 9.50 -12.89 5.30
CA ALA A 96 10.76 -12.25 4.90
C ALA A 96 11.50 -11.79 6.16
N SER A 97 12.76 -12.21 6.33
CA SER A 97 13.57 -11.72 7.43
C SER A 97 13.90 -10.24 7.26
N LYS A 98 14.34 -9.57 8.34
CA LYS A 98 14.76 -8.17 8.29
C LYS A 98 15.97 -7.90 7.38
N ASN A 99 16.71 -8.95 7.02
CA ASN A 99 17.88 -8.88 6.14
C ASN A 99 17.57 -9.39 4.72
N ALA A 100 16.29 -9.64 4.39
CA ALA A 100 15.89 -10.03 3.05
C ALA A 100 16.29 -8.95 2.03
N GLU A 101 16.80 -9.40 0.88
CA GLU A 101 17.16 -8.52 -0.21
C GLU A 101 15.91 -7.95 -0.87
N LEU A 102 15.92 -6.64 -1.11
CA LEU A 102 14.81 -5.94 -1.76
C LEU A 102 14.68 -6.32 -3.25
N GLY A 103 13.48 -6.17 -3.78
CA GLY A 103 13.16 -6.29 -5.19
C GLY A 103 12.34 -7.53 -5.55
N GLU A 104 12.12 -7.69 -6.85
CA GLU A 104 11.35 -8.80 -7.41
C GLU A 104 12.09 -10.13 -7.26
N LYS A 105 11.35 -11.14 -6.80
CA LYS A 105 11.81 -12.51 -6.59
C LYS A 105 10.79 -13.46 -7.21
N SER A 106 11.22 -14.70 -7.42
CA SER A 106 10.38 -15.75 -8.00
C SER A 106 10.51 -17.06 -7.24
N GLY A 107 9.44 -17.85 -7.24
CA GLY A 107 9.42 -19.21 -6.75
C GLY A 107 8.62 -20.13 -7.68
N LYS A 108 8.55 -21.39 -7.28
CA LYS A 108 7.75 -22.42 -7.95
C LYS A 108 6.81 -23.06 -6.95
N ILE A 109 5.66 -23.52 -7.43
CA ILE A 109 4.77 -24.40 -6.68
C ILE A 109 4.58 -25.66 -7.52
N PHE A 110 4.96 -26.79 -6.94
CA PHE A 110 4.76 -28.12 -7.50
C PHE A 110 3.47 -28.69 -6.94
N ILE A 111 2.54 -29.07 -7.81
CA ILE A 111 1.30 -29.73 -7.41
C ILE A 111 1.35 -31.15 -7.95
N GLN A 112 1.38 -32.12 -7.04
CA GLN A 112 1.34 -33.54 -7.36
C GLN A 112 -0.06 -34.10 -7.10
N TYR A 113 -0.54 -34.95 -7.99
CA TYR A 113 -1.86 -35.58 -7.86
C TYR A 113 -1.91 -36.92 -8.57
N TYR A 114 -2.94 -37.71 -8.28
CA TYR A 114 -3.18 -39.03 -8.82
C TYR A 114 -4.57 -39.10 -9.45
N ASP A 115 -4.70 -39.94 -10.46
CA ASP A 115 -6.00 -40.42 -10.96
C ASP A 115 -6.39 -41.70 -10.18
N TYR A 116 -7.67 -42.01 -10.08
CA TYR A 116 -8.15 -43.24 -9.45
C TYR A 116 -8.85 -44.15 -10.47
N ASP A 117 -8.24 -45.30 -10.73
CA ASP A 117 -8.80 -46.35 -11.57
C ASP A 117 -9.72 -47.24 -10.71
N SER A 118 -11.02 -46.96 -10.80
CA SER A 118 -12.07 -47.70 -10.08
C SER A 118 -12.25 -49.16 -10.52
N GLU A 119 -11.84 -49.53 -11.74
CA GLU A 119 -11.97 -50.92 -12.21
C GLU A 119 -10.94 -51.83 -11.53
N ASN A 120 -9.73 -51.29 -11.32
CA ASN A 120 -8.60 -52.00 -10.72
C ASN A 120 -8.34 -51.61 -9.25
N ASP A 121 -9.12 -50.70 -8.69
CA ASP A 121 -8.99 -50.15 -7.33
C ASP A 121 -7.57 -49.64 -7.03
N VAL A 122 -7.03 -48.78 -7.91
CA VAL A 122 -5.64 -48.31 -7.84
C VAL A 122 -5.50 -46.83 -8.19
N PHE A 123 -4.55 -46.15 -7.54
CA PHE A 123 -4.16 -44.77 -7.89
C PHE A 123 -3.05 -44.73 -8.93
N LEU A 124 -3.24 -43.98 -10.02
CA LEU A 124 -2.30 -43.82 -11.13
C LEU A 124 -1.61 -42.45 -11.06
N GLY A 125 -0.28 -42.44 -10.91
CA GLY A 125 0.50 -41.20 -10.76
C GLY A 125 1.87 -41.41 -10.10
N PRO A 126 2.50 -40.35 -9.55
CA PRO A 126 1.99 -38.97 -9.52
C PRO A 126 2.07 -38.29 -10.89
N LYS A 127 1.10 -37.44 -11.17
CA LYS A 127 1.22 -36.35 -12.15
C LYS A 127 1.73 -35.13 -11.44
N THR A 128 2.40 -34.24 -12.18
CA THR A 128 2.96 -33.02 -11.62
C THR A 128 2.68 -31.85 -12.54
N ILE A 129 2.13 -30.78 -11.98
CA ILE A 129 2.15 -29.45 -12.59
C ILE A 129 3.09 -28.55 -11.81
N GLN A 130 3.76 -27.64 -12.51
CA GLN A 130 4.63 -26.64 -11.93
C GLN A 130 4.09 -25.26 -12.29
N LYS A 131 3.93 -24.40 -11.28
CA LYS A 131 3.55 -23.01 -11.47
C LYS A 131 4.58 -22.07 -10.89
N ASP A 132 5.05 -21.17 -11.74
CA ASP A 132 5.90 -20.08 -11.31
C ASP A 132 5.03 -19.01 -10.63
N PHE A 133 5.57 -18.38 -9.60
CA PHE A 133 4.96 -17.22 -8.96
C PHE A 133 6.03 -16.18 -8.65
N ASN A 134 5.63 -14.92 -8.63
CA ASN A 134 6.50 -13.80 -8.27
C ASN A 134 6.07 -13.23 -6.92
N TYR A 135 6.99 -12.59 -6.24
CA TYR A 135 6.73 -11.76 -5.06
C TYR A 135 7.77 -10.64 -5.01
N GLU A 136 7.44 -9.54 -4.38
CA GLU A 136 8.36 -8.41 -4.24
C GLU A 136 8.71 -8.22 -2.76
N ILE A 137 10.00 -8.17 -2.45
CA ILE A 137 10.45 -7.76 -1.13
C ILE A 137 10.63 -6.25 -1.13
N ILE A 138 9.82 -5.57 -0.33
CA ILE A 138 9.84 -4.12 -0.18
C ILE A 138 10.45 -3.71 1.16
N GLU A 139 10.78 -2.43 1.22
CA GLU A 139 11.31 -1.76 2.41
C GLU A 139 10.40 -1.99 3.63
N GLY A 140 10.99 -2.39 4.76
CA GLY A 140 10.27 -2.59 6.01
C GLY A 140 10.05 -1.29 6.80
N SER A 141 9.67 -1.42 8.07
CA SER A 141 9.44 -0.27 8.96
C SER A 141 10.04 -0.47 10.36
N GLY A 142 10.33 0.63 11.05
CA GLY A 142 10.69 0.67 12.47
C GLY A 142 9.71 1.54 13.28
N ILE A 143 9.66 1.36 14.59
CA ILE A 143 8.76 2.10 15.47
C ILE A 143 9.51 3.20 16.22
N TYR A 144 8.99 4.43 16.17
CA TYR A 144 9.47 5.57 16.95
C TYR A 144 8.46 5.96 18.03
N SER A 145 8.91 5.92 19.28
CA SER A 145 8.24 6.45 20.45
C SER A 145 8.74 7.88 20.70
N ILE A 146 7.89 8.85 20.40
CA ILE A 146 8.26 10.27 20.39
C ILE A 146 7.53 11.00 21.51
N GLY A 147 8.29 11.53 22.46
CA GLY A 147 7.79 12.35 23.55
C GLY A 147 8.36 13.77 23.54
N SER A 148 7.68 14.67 24.24
CA SER A 148 8.25 15.98 24.55
C SER A 148 7.70 16.55 25.85
N ASN A 149 8.42 17.55 26.35
CA ASN A 149 7.94 18.45 27.39
C ASN A 149 8.07 19.92 26.90
N PRO A 150 6.98 20.70 26.83
CA PRO A 150 5.60 20.29 27.10
C PRO A 150 5.09 19.27 26.07
N LYS A 151 3.98 18.60 26.39
CA LYS A 151 3.26 17.70 25.49
C LYS A 151 2.50 18.49 24.43
N ASN A 152 1.88 17.77 23.49
CA ASN A 152 1.07 18.33 22.41
C ASN A 152 1.87 19.14 21.39
N ILE A 153 3.12 18.75 21.13
CA ILE A 153 3.98 19.35 20.11
C ILE A 153 3.73 18.63 18.79
N SER A 154 3.54 19.38 17.70
CA SER A 154 3.26 18.80 16.38
C SER A 154 4.46 18.04 15.83
N ILE A 155 4.25 16.83 15.35
CA ILE A 155 5.27 15.93 14.80
C ILE A 155 5.09 15.87 13.29
N TYR A 156 6.20 15.99 12.57
CA TYR A 156 6.27 15.85 11.13
C TYR A 156 7.37 14.86 10.75
N VAL A 157 7.09 13.99 9.78
CA VAL A 157 8.08 13.11 9.15
C VAL A 157 8.12 13.44 7.67
N ASP A 158 9.30 13.81 7.17
CA ASP A 158 9.53 14.26 5.78
C ASP A 158 8.59 15.38 5.34
N GLY A 159 8.29 16.29 6.29
CA GLY A 159 7.40 17.43 6.06
C GLY A 159 5.90 17.13 6.21
N ASN A 160 5.50 15.87 6.34
CA ASN A 160 4.10 15.48 6.54
C ASN A 160 3.74 15.46 8.02
N TYR A 161 2.63 16.08 8.40
CA TYR A 161 2.13 16.04 9.77
C TYR A 161 1.61 14.64 10.12
N VAL A 162 2.09 14.06 11.23
CA VAL A 162 1.73 12.70 11.66
C VAL A 162 0.99 12.64 13.00
N GLY A 163 0.94 13.75 13.75
CA GLY A 163 0.24 13.85 15.04
C GLY A 163 0.97 14.75 16.03
N ASN A 164 0.65 14.64 17.32
CA ASN A 164 1.30 15.39 18.38
C ASN A 164 1.95 14.48 19.42
N THR A 165 2.98 14.97 20.12
CA THR A 165 3.59 14.24 21.24
C THR A 165 2.64 14.08 22.43
N PRO A 166 2.71 12.95 23.17
CA PRO A 166 3.48 11.75 22.87
C PRO A 166 2.82 10.89 21.79
N LEU A 167 3.61 10.28 20.91
CA LEU A 167 3.11 9.44 19.81
C LEU A 167 4.05 8.28 19.51
N ASN A 168 3.49 7.10 19.29
CA ASN A 168 4.19 5.97 18.68
C ASN A 168 3.82 5.93 17.19
N ILE A 169 4.82 5.96 16.31
CA ILE A 169 4.62 5.91 14.85
C ILE A 169 5.48 4.83 14.21
N SER A 170 4.92 4.17 13.19
CA SER A 170 5.70 3.36 12.26
C SER A 170 6.29 4.27 11.19
N ILE A 171 7.59 4.20 10.99
CA ILE A 171 8.30 4.93 9.94
C ILE A 171 8.95 3.88 9.04
N LYS A 172 8.83 4.08 7.72
CA LYS A 172 9.51 3.25 6.73
C LYS A 172 11.01 3.22 7.03
N GLU A 173 11.69 2.15 6.67
CA GLU A 173 13.14 2.13 6.77
C GLU A 173 13.78 3.13 5.82
N GLY A 174 14.98 3.59 6.18
CA GLY A 174 15.71 4.59 5.40
C GLY A 174 15.96 5.87 6.18
N ASN A 175 16.29 6.93 5.45
CA ASN A 175 16.64 8.22 6.03
C ASN A 175 15.45 9.16 5.99
N HIS A 176 15.10 9.72 7.14
CA HIS A 176 13.96 10.63 7.28
C HIS A 176 14.36 11.92 7.99
N ILE A 177 13.58 12.97 7.78
CA ILE A 177 13.64 14.20 8.56
C ILE A 177 12.49 14.21 9.55
N LEU A 178 12.80 14.03 10.82
CA LEU A 178 11.84 14.17 11.91
C LEU A 178 11.85 15.62 12.41
N ARG A 179 10.68 16.24 12.49
CA ARG A 179 10.53 17.61 12.99
C ARG A 179 9.43 17.71 14.03
N LEU A 180 9.78 18.25 15.20
CA LEU A 180 8.83 18.67 16.22
C LEU A 180 8.64 20.19 16.13
N SER A 181 7.40 20.66 16.12
CA SER A 181 7.06 22.04 15.80
C SER A 181 6.06 22.63 16.79
N SER A 182 6.40 23.80 17.32
CA SER A 182 5.57 24.61 18.19
C SER A 182 5.66 26.07 17.80
N GLU A 183 4.53 26.77 17.82
CA GLU A 183 4.48 28.22 17.65
C GLU A 183 5.16 28.96 18.81
N ILE A 184 5.16 28.36 20.01
CA ILE A 184 5.67 28.97 21.24
C ILE A 184 7.15 28.64 21.45
N PHE A 185 7.54 27.38 21.23
CA PHE A 185 8.89 26.90 21.54
C PHE A 185 9.81 26.73 20.32
N GLY A 186 9.30 27.07 19.13
CA GLY A 186 10.03 26.90 17.88
C GLY A 186 10.07 25.45 17.39
N ASN A 187 11.01 25.18 16.48
CA ASN A 187 11.14 23.91 15.77
C ASN A 187 12.41 23.16 16.18
N TYR A 188 12.27 21.86 16.42
CA TYR A 188 13.37 20.90 16.52
C TYR A 188 13.35 20.02 15.27
N SER A 189 14.49 19.83 14.60
CA SER A 189 14.60 18.96 13.43
C SER A 189 15.84 18.08 13.53
N GLU A 190 15.68 16.81 13.21
CA GLU A 190 16.75 15.81 13.26
C GLU A 190 16.65 14.89 12.05
N LYS A 191 17.81 14.55 11.47
CA LYS A 191 17.89 13.50 10.46
C LYS A 191 18.00 12.16 11.18
N ILE A 192 17.05 11.28 10.97
CA ILE A 192 17.00 9.95 11.56
C ILE A 192 17.24 8.88 10.49
N THR A 193 17.80 7.75 10.90
CA THR A 193 17.94 6.56 10.04
C THR A 193 17.20 5.40 10.72
N VAL A 194 16.18 4.90 10.03
CA VAL A 194 15.28 3.86 10.49
C VAL A 194 15.70 2.52 9.89
N TYR A 195 15.84 1.51 10.73
CA TYR A 195 16.11 0.13 10.34
C TYR A 195 14.85 -0.72 10.62
N THR A 196 14.54 -1.64 9.70
CA THR A 196 13.37 -2.53 9.83
C THR A 196 13.37 -3.32 11.14
N GLY A 197 12.22 -3.36 11.80
CA GLY A 197 11.97 -4.09 13.04
C GLY A 197 12.61 -3.47 14.30
N GLU A 198 13.34 -2.36 14.17
CA GLU A 198 13.96 -1.69 15.31
C GLU A 198 12.97 -0.71 15.98
N ASN A 199 13.17 -0.49 17.28
CA ASN A 199 12.39 0.47 18.07
C ASN A 199 13.31 1.59 18.55
N TYR A 200 12.81 2.81 18.51
CA TYR A 200 13.54 4.02 18.85
C TYR A 200 12.75 4.86 19.84
N ASP A 201 13.46 5.48 20.79
CA ASP A 201 12.89 6.46 21.71
C ASP A 201 13.50 7.83 21.45
N LEU A 202 12.65 8.84 21.30
CA LEU A 202 13.05 10.23 21.21
C LEU A 202 12.26 11.05 22.21
N PHE A 203 12.96 11.79 23.07
CA PHE A 203 12.34 12.71 24.01
C PHE A 203 12.96 14.10 23.90
N LYS A 204 12.16 15.11 23.59
CA LYS A 204 12.62 16.50 23.50
C LYS A 204 12.05 17.37 24.63
N ASN A 205 12.91 17.95 25.44
CA ASN A 205 12.53 19.06 26.31
C ASN A 205 12.72 20.38 25.55
N PHE A 206 11.68 21.21 25.54
CA PHE A 206 11.71 22.55 24.96
C PHE A 206 11.91 23.58 26.07
N GLU A 207 12.80 24.52 25.81
CA GLU A 207 13.02 25.68 26.68
C GLU A 207 12.34 26.89 26.04
N GLU A 208 11.79 27.78 26.87
CA GLU A 208 11.20 29.03 26.40
C GLU A 208 12.30 29.87 25.76
N SER A 209 12.12 30.28 24.50
CA SER A 209 13.02 31.27 23.91
C SER A 209 12.94 32.57 24.72
N GLU A 210 14.07 33.15 25.11
CA GLU A 210 14.12 34.42 25.85
C GLU A 210 13.17 35.43 25.20
N LYS A 211 12.11 35.82 25.92
CA LYS A 211 11.29 36.96 25.52
C LYS A 211 12.22 38.18 25.48
N ILE A 212 12.34 38.82 24.32
CA ILE A 212 12.81 40.19 24.27
C ILE A 212 11.80 41.01 25.07
N GLU A 213 12.19 41.45 26.26
CA GLU A 213 11.46 42.48 27.00
C GLU A 213 11.46 43.76 26.14
N ILE A 214 10.38 44.00 25.40
CA ILE A 214 10.10 45.36 24.95
C ILE A 214 9.73 46.12 26.21
N SER A 215 10.70 46.85 26.77
CA SER A 215 10.44 47.78 27.85
C SER A 215 9.40 48.81 27.38
N GLU A 216 8.16 48.68 27.83
CA GLU A 216 7.15 49.72 27.71
C GLU A 216 7.57 50.93 28.56
N ASN A 217 8.44 51.78 28.03
CA ASN A 217 8.57 53.17 28.47
C ASN A 217 7.91 54.08 27.44
N ILE A 218 6.61 53.87 27.18
CA ILE A 218 5.76 54.90 26.57
C ILE A 218 5.24 55.76 27.72
N SER A 219 5.94 56.84 28.00
CA SER A 219 5.50 57.88 28.93
C SER A 219 4.37 58.69 28.28
N ILE A 220 3.12 58.30 28.58
CA ILE A 220 1.95 59.10 28.18
C ILE A 220 1.83 60.27 29.16
N SER A 221 2.26 61.46 28.71
CA SER A 221 2.00 62.71 29.43
C SER A 221 0.50 63.00 29.46
N LYS A 222 -0.07 63.06 30.67
CA LYS A 222 -1.42 63.56 30.95
C LYS A 222 -1.59 64.97 30.37
N ASN A 223 -2.58 65.16 29.50
CA ASN A 223 -3.24 66.46 29.32
C ASN A 223 -4.75 66.32 29.59
N THR A 224 -5.14 66.94 30.70
CA THR A 224 -6.42 67.48 31.17
C THR A 224 -7.72 67.31 30.33
N SER A 225 -8.68 66.59 30.94
CA SER A 225 -10.13 66.89 31.10
C SER A 225 -10.99 67.31 29.89
N LYS A 226 -11.97 66.48 29.48
CA LYS A 226 -13.41 66.58 29.87
C LYS A 226 -14.30 65.56 29.13
N ASN A 227 -15.30 65.08 29.87
CA ASN A 227 -16.55 64.38 29.48
C ASN A 227 -16.52 62.92 29.01
N VAL A 228 -16.93 62.07 29.95
CA VAL A 228 -17.55 60.77 29.76
C VAL A 228 -19.01 61.00 29.33
N SER A 229 -19.32 60.76 28.07
CA SER A 229 -20.63 60.31 27.58
C SER A 229 -20.65 60.21 26.05
N GLU A 230 -20.11 59.13 25.50
CA GLU A 230 -20.65 58.44 24.31
C GLU A 230 -19.80 57.19 24.04
N VAL A 231 -20.26 56.06 24.57
CA VAL A 231 -19.88 54.73 24.09
C VAL A 231 -20.82 54.43 22.92
N SER A 232 -20.36 54.63 21.69
CA SER A 232 -20.77 53.87 20.51
C SER A 232 -20.03 54.38 19.27
N GLU A 233 -19.51 53.44 18.49
CA GLU A 233 -18.97 53.62 17.13
C GLU A 233 -17.62 54.33 17.00
N ILE A 234 -16.55 53.54 16.82
CA ILE A 234 -15.74 53.57 15.59
C ILE A 234 -15.20 52.15 15.42
N SER A 235 -15.98 51.33 14.72
CA SER A 235 -15.46 50.19 14.00
C SER A 235 -15.13 50.66 12.58
N LYS A 236 -14.06 50.10 12.01
CA LYS A 236 -13.71 50.17 10.58
C LYS A 236 -13.30 51.54 10.03
N ASN A 237 -12.01 51.82 10.16
CA ASN A 237 -11.31 52.57 9.12
C ASN A 237 -10.14 51.72 8.58
N ILE A 238 -10.48 50.58 7.98
CA ILE A 238 -9.61 49.94 6.99
C ILE A 238 -9.86 50.72 5.70
N GLY A 239 -8.85 51.42 5.21
CA GLY A 239 -8.97 52.43 4.16
C GLY A 239 -9.80 51.99 2.97
N PHE A 240 -10.92 52.67 2.76
CA PHE A 240 -11.75 52.61 1.55
C PHE A 240 -10.96 52.87 0.26
N GLU A 241 -9.80 53.54 0.38
CA GLU A 241 -8.85 53.79 -0.70
C GLU A 241 -8.31 52.49 -1.34
N GLY A 242 -8.06 51.43 -0.55
CA GLY A 242 -7.51 50.17 -1.09
C GLY A 242 -8.53 49.34 -1.87
N ILE A 243 -9.80 49.38 -1.48
CA ILE A 243 -10.89 48.61 -2.10
C ILE A 243 -11.30 49.24 -3.44
N LEU A 244 -11.33 50.58 -3.53
CA LEU A 244 -11.65 51.29 -4.79
C LEU A 244 -10.57 51.07 -5.85
N VAL A 245 -9.31 51.03 -5.45
CA VAL A 245 -8.19 50.72 -6.35
C VAL A 245 -8.32 49.28 -6.90
N TYR A 246 -8.64 48.31 -6.05
CA TYR A 246 -8.81 46.92 -6.48
C TYR A 246 -10.00 46.72 -7.41
N LEU A 247 -11.13 47.40 -7.14
CA LEU A 247 -12.30 47.37 -8.02
C LEU A 247 -12.01 48.00 -9.40
N GLY A 248 -11.22 49.08 -9.43
CA GLY A 248 -10.79 49.72 -10.66
C GLY A 248 -9.95 48.81 -11.55
N PHE A 249 -8.98 48.09 -10.96
CA PHE A 249 -8.17 47.11 -11.69
C PHE A 249 -8.99 45.92 -12.20
N LEU A 250 -9.98 45.44 -11.43
CA LEU A 250 -10.87 44.35 -11.86
C LEU A 250 -11.75 44.78 -13.05
N LEU A 251 -12.28 46.01 -13.04
CA LEU A 251 -13.10 46.53 -14.13
C LEU A 251 -12.26 46.73 -15.42
N ALA A 252 -11.03 47.22 -15.30
CA ALA A 252 -10.11 47.35 -16.42
C ALA A 252 -9.74 45.99 -17.03
N ALA A 253 -9.50 44.97 -16.19
CA ALA A 253 -9.22 43.61 -16.64
C ALA A 253 -10.42 43.01 -17.41
N LEU A 254 -11.66 43.24 -16.94
CA LEU A 254 -12.88 42.80 -17.64
C LEU A 254 -13.08 43.50 -18.99
N VAL A 255 -12.75 44.80 -19.10
CA VAL A 255 -12.81 45.53 -20.38
C VAL A 255 -11.76 45.00 -21.36
N VAL A 256 -10.54 44.72 -20.89
CA VAL A 256 -9.49 44.11 -21.71
C VAL A 256 -9.95 42.74 -22.21
N ILE A 257 -10.44 41.88 -21.33
CA ILE A 257 -10.97 40.56 -21.72
C ILE A 257 -12.09 40.73 -22.75
N PHE A 258 -13.07 41.61 -22.54
CA PHE A 258 -14.17 41.85 -23.47
C PHE A 258 -13.70 42.31 -24.85
N VAL A 259 -12.73 43.23 -24.92
CA VAL A 259 -12.14 43.70 -26.19
C VAL A 259 -11.41 42.57 -26.91
N PHE A 260 -10.61 41.76 -26.20
CA PHE A 260 -9.87 40.66 -26.80
C PHE A 260 -10.74 39.42 -27.14
N THR A 261 -11.91 39.26 -26.53
CA THR A 261 -12.85 38.18 -26.87
C THR A 261 -13.83 38.54 -27.98
N LYS A 262 -14.03 39.84 -28.26
CA LYS A 262 -14.97 40.30 -29.30
C LYS A 262 -14.53 39.96 -30.73
N ASP A 263 -13.22 39.79 -30.95
CA ASP A 263 -12.67 39.45 -32.27
C ASP A 263 -12.51 37.93 -32.49
N LYS A 264 -13.01 37.10 -31.58
CA LYS A 264 -12.95 35.62 -31.67
C LYS A 264 -14.30 34.91 -31.78
N TYR A 265 -15.40 35.64 -31.98
CA TYR A 265 -16.72 35.12 -32.35
C TYR A 265 -17.40 36.01 -33.38
#